data_AF-A0A7V1AHY2-F1
#
_entry.id   AF-A0A7V1AHY2-F1
#
_cell.length_a   1.000
_cell.length_b   1.000
_cell.length_c   1.000
_cell.angle_alpha   90.00
_cell.angle_beta   90.00
_cell.angle_gamma   90.00
#
_symmetry.space_group_name_H-M   'P 1'
#
loop_
_entity.id
_entity.type
_entity.pdbx_description
1 polymer ?
#
loop_
_entity_poly.entity_id
_entity_poly.type
_entity_poly.pdbx_seq_one_letter_code
_entity_poly.pdbx_strand_id
1 'polypeptide(L)' 'MKEFTIYQDDSGNWIAASDKIPGFVAKGKTEQEAVEKMKNAFRVYYPCGDCEDKN' A
#
# COMPACT_ATOMS: atom_id res chain seq x y z
N MET A 1 7.18 10.14 1.05
CA MET A 1 6.42 8.93 1.40
C MET A 1 5.18 9.34 2.18
N LYS A 2 4.09 9.65 1.47
CA LYS A 2 2.79 10.11 2.03
C LYS A 2 1.64 9.48 1.23
N GLU A 3 1.79 8.20 0.87
CA GLU A 3 0.84 7.51 -0.04
C GLU A 3 -0.01 6.47 0.68
N PHE A 4 0.35 6.14 1.92
CA PHE A 4 -0.37 5.23 2.79
C PHE A 4 -0.03 5.51 4.25
N THR A 5 -0.98 5.19 5.13
CA THR A 5 -0.83 5.24 6.59
C THR A 5 -0.53 3.84 7.12
N ILE A 6 0.31 3.74 8.15
CA ILE A 6 0.64 2.48 8.83
C ILE A 6 0.22 2.56 10.29
N TYR A 7 -0.44 1.51 10.77
CA TYR A 7 -0.82 1.35 12.17
C TYR A 7 -0.96 -0.14 12.52
N GLN A 8 -1.02 -0.47 13.81
CA GLN A 8 -1.33 -1.83 14.26
C GLN A 8 -2.81 -1.95 14.65
N ASP A 9 -3.42 -3.11 14.36
CA ASP A 9 -4.74 -3.47 14.88
C ASP A 9 -4.66 -4.04 16.30
N ASP A 10 -5.81 -4.17 16.97
CA ASP A 10 -5.89 -4.72 18.33
C ASP A 10 -5.39 -6.16 18.45
N SER A 11 -5.26 -6.87 17.31
CA SER A 11 -4.70 -8.22 17.23
C SER A 11 -3.18 -8.24 17.01
N GLY A 12 -2.51 -7.08 17.03
CA GLY A 12 -1.06 -6.93 16.87
C GLY A 12 -0.55 -7.04 15.43
N ASN A 13 -1.44 -7.07 14.45
CA ASN A 13 -1.06 -7.10 13.03
C ASN A 13 -0.83 -5.68 12.52
N TRP A 14 0.04 -5.56 11.55
CA TRP A 14 0.32 -4.31 10.86
C TRP A 14 -0.63 -4.11 9.68
N ILE A 15 -1.21 -2.92 9.61
CA ILE A 15 -2.13 -2.49 8.57
C ILE A 15 -1.51 -1.31 7.85
N ALA A 16 -1.33 -1.45 6.53
CA ALA A 16 -1.04 -0.35 5.64
C ALA A 16 -2.34 0.03 4.90
N ALA A 17 -2.80 1.26 5.04
CA ALA A 17 -4.01 1.78 4.40
C ALA A 17 -3.63 2.83 3.35
N SER A 18 -4.05 2.63 2.10
CA SER A 18 -3.75 3.55 1.01
C SER A 18 -4.67 4.76 1.04
N ASP A 19 -4.12 5.96 0.91
CA ASP A 19 -4.91 7.17 0.71
C ASP A 19 -5.36 7.31 -0.76
N LYS A 20 -4.65 6.65 -1.68
CA LYS A 20 -4.90 6.69 -3.12
C LYS A 20 -5.90 5.64 -3.60
N ILE A 21 -5.95 4.47 -2.93
CA ILE A 21 -6.85 3.37 -3.25
C ILE A 21 -7.91 3.25 -2.15
N PRO A 22 -9.09 3.89 -2.31
CA PRO A 22 -10.11 3.91 -1.27
C PRO A 22 -10.57 2.49 -0.92
N GLY A 23 -10.54 2.17 0.37
CA GLY A 23 -10.97 0.87 0.88
C GLY A 23 -9.94 -0.26 0.74
N PHE A 24 -8.78 -0.01 0.12
CA PHE A 24 -7.70 -1.00 0.09
C PHE A 24 -6.81 -0.89 1.32
N VAL A 25 -6.72 -2.00 2.05
CA VAL A 25 -5.82 -2.16 3.20
C VAL A 25 -5.01 -3.44 3.02
N ALA A 26 -3.71 -3.33 3.27
CA ALA A 26 -2.80 -4.47 3.28
C ALA A 26 -2.45 -4.85 4.72
N LYS A 27 -2.73 -6.11 5.10
CA LYS A 27 -2.46 -6.66 6.43
C LYS A 27 -1.23 -7.56 6.42
N GLY A 28 -0.36 -7.40 7.40
CA GLY A 28 0.84 -8.22 7.60
C GLY A 28 1.14 -8.51 9.06
N LYS A 29 1.89 -9.58 9.34
CA LYS A 29 2.36 -9.88 10.71
C LYS A 29 3.44 -8.92 11.19
N THR A 30 4.19 -8.34 10.25
CA THR A 30 5.21 -7.32 10.50
C THR A 30 4.90 -6.07 9.68
N GLU A 31 5.44 -4.93 10.09
CA GLU A 31 5.30 -3.66 9.37
C GLU A 31 5.77 -3.80 7.92
N GLN A 32 6.93 -4.43 7.73
CA GLN A 32 7.54 -4.65 6.43
C GLN A 32 6.64 -5.50 5.51
N GLU A 33 6.00 -6.55 6.04
CA GLU A 33 5.09 -7.38 5.26
C GLU A 33 3.86 -6.59 4.77
N ALA A 34 3.30 -5.73 5.63
CA ALA A 34 2.18 -4.86 5.27
C ALA A 34 2.58 -3.84 4.20
N VAL A 35 3.77 -3.24 4.33
CA VAL A 35 4.34 -2.31 3.36
C VAL A 35 4.57 -2.97 2.01
N GLU A 36 5.17 -4.16 1.97
CA GLU A 36 5.48 -4.86 0.72
C GLU A 36 4.21 -5.26 -0.02
N LYS A 37 3.20 -5.75 0.70
CA LYS A 37 1.87 -6.02 0.13
C LYS A 37 1.23 -4.76 -0.44
N MET A 38 1.32 -3.63 0.27
CA MET A 38 0.81 -2.35 -0.20
C MET A 38 1.53 -1.88 -1.47
N LYS A 39 2.87 -1.96 -1.52
CA LYS A 39 3.65 -1.62 -2.71
C LYS A 39 3.30 -2.49 -3.91
N ASN A 40 3.09 -3.79 -3.70
CA ASN A 40 2.63 -4.69 -4.77
C ASN A 40 1.23 -4.33 -5.25
N ALA A 41 0.31 -3.99 -4.34
CA ALA A 41 -1.02 -3.52 -4.72
C ALA A 41 -0.95 -2.22 -5.55
N PHE A 42 -0.11 -1.26 -5.17
CA PHE A 42 0.14 -0.08 -5.98
C PHE A 42 0.66 -0.40 -7.38
N ARG A 43 1.58 -1.35 -7.52
CA ARG A 43 2.08 -1.79 -8.85
C ARG A 43 1.00 -2.46 -9.69
N VAL A 44 0.04 -3.15 -9.08
CA VAL A 44 -1.05 -3.81 -9.80
C VAL A 44 -2.16 -2.82 -10.16
N TYR A 45 -2.47 -1.91 -9.25
CA TYR A 45 -3.58 -0.96 -9.40
C TYR A 45 -3.18 0.29 -10.20
N TYR A 46 -1.92 0.71 -10.09
CA TYR A 46 -1.29 1.76 -10.90
C TYR A 46 -0.05 1.18 -11.60
N PRO A 47 -0.22 0.27 -12.57
CA PRO A 47 0.89 -0.34 -13.29
C PRO A 47 1.66 0.70 -14.12
N CYS A 48 0.97 1.75 -14.56
CA CYS A 48 1.56 2.99 -15.04
C CYS A 48 1.91 3.90 -13.85
N GLY A 49 3.01 3.61 -13.14
CA GLY A 49 3.54 4.55 -12.13
C GLY A 49 3.98 5.89 -12.74
N ASP A 50 4.29 5.87 -14.03
CA ASP A 50 4.57 6.97 -14.93
C ASP A 50 4.38 6.36 -16.32
N CYS A 51 3.16 6.36 -16.85
CA CYS A 51 3.04 6.29 -18.30
C CYS A 51 3.40 7.69 -18.79
N GLU A 52 4.71 8.01 -18.74
CA GLU A 52 5.29 9.11 -19.51
C GLU A 52 4.88 8.83 -20.95
N ASP A 53 3.84 9.53 -21.39
CA ASP A 53 3.54 9.78 -22.78
C ASP A 53 4.82 10.39 -23.36
N LYS A 54 5.72 9.54 -23.88
CA LYS A 54 6.86 9.97 -24.67
C LYS A 54 6.32 10.46 -26.00
N ASN A 55 5.76 11.65 -25.98
CA ASN A 55 5.41 12.43 -27.16
C ASN A 55 6.68 13.04 -27.76
#